data_AF-N4WHM3-F1
#
_entry.id   AF-N4WHM3-F1
#
_cell.length_a   1.000
_cell.length_b   1.000
_cell.length_c   1.000
_cell.angle_alpha   90.00
_cell.angle_beta   90.00
_cell.angle_gamma   90.00
#
_symmetry.space_group_name_H-M   'P 1'
#
loop_
_entity.id
_entity.type
_entity.pdbx_description
1 polymer ?
#
loop_
_entity_poly.entity_id
_entity_poly.type
_entity_poly.pdbx_seq_one_letter_code
_entity_poly.pdbx_strand_id
1 'polypeptide(L)'
;MEAQGISYNISGQGILRTFMYPHTIKVYNFLSKYNYSSKFHSTKQLGALQYLLKGAHHTRYEYIFLQWTLIDQIKNNAKGIGLNSNINNCEGLKLESMDETPTPAELLQCLAVLTNIGHFPDTFATSKLWMHMIQKNIRELKTGIKKGLLKNERVLLDEIIKNNNYYEIHFINALFSLGRYGRAEGASEIIDFLKKLLLKYMNSDNESDNLKKYWEVYKVIRRISYILLDSNYAPIPFDLDLSSILLNLGDYQEAIISKDSNFQHAFEQMNSVLETSLYLEPNSMLVSTYRGLDIYNELKKVPSSVKFDKISVINEMLQPNNDNPSELNVIFQRSKDLLFTTPTWDTKHLLDLTYSEVEYNPNAFPFDLWEFEQNTMQSIGYNNCLVSAAILQKENHLN
;
A
#
# COMPACT_ATOMS: atom_id res chain seq x y z
N MET A 1 10.11 -27.79 1.51
CA MET A 1 10.78 -26.64 2.16
C MET A 1 10.06 -26.42 3.47
N GLU A 2 10.77 -26.28 4.59
CA GLU A 2 10.16 -26.11 5.91
C GLU A 2 9.93 -24.63 6.24
N ALA A 3 9.07 -24.36 7.22
CA ALA A 3 8.89 -23.01 7.74
C ALA A 3 10.18 -22.49 8.39
N GLN A 4 10.51 -21.23 8.16
CA GLN A 4 11.73 -20.60 8.67
C GLN A 4 11.39 -19.64 9.81
N GLY A 5 11.98 -19.88 10.99
CA GLY A 5 11.91 -18.93 12.10
C GLY A 5 12.69 -17.66 11.80
N ILE A 6 12.06 -16.50 11.99
CA ILE A 6 12.66 -15.18 11.81
C ILE A 6 12.36 -14.29 13.01
N SER A 7 13.25 -13.33 13.28
CA SER A 7 13.09 -12.36 14.36
C SER A 7 13.43 -10.96 13.89
N TYR A 8 12.69 -9.97 14.35
CA TYR A 8 12.94 -8.56 14.05
C TYR A 8 12.59 -7.69 15.25
N ASN A 9 13.38 -6.65 15.49
CA ASN A 9 13.11 -5.67 16.54
C ASN A 9 12.28 -4.52 15.96
N ILE A 10 11.00 -4.44 16.33
CA ILE A 10 10.13 -3.32 15.97
C ILE A 10 10.16 -2.32 17.13
N SER A 11 10.54 -1.06 16.87
CA SER A 11 10.58 -0.05 17.93
C SER A 11 9.21 0.11 18.59
N GLY A 12 9.18 0.22 19.91
CA GLY A 12 7.94 0.25 20.71
C GLY A 12 7.31 -1.12 20.98
N GLN A 13 7.64 -2.16 20.21
CA GLN A 13 7.07 -3.51 20.35
C GLN A 13 8.12 -4.56 20.79
N GLY A 14 9.41 -4.25 20.66
CA GLY A 14 10.51 -5.13 21.02
C GLY A 14 10.81 -6.19 19.97
N ILE A 15 11.48 -7.27 20.39
CA ILE A 15 11.87 -8.37 19.50
C ILE A 15 10.67 -9.30 19.29
N LEU A 16 10.11 -9.25 18.10
CA LEU A 16 9.07 -10.16 17.65
C LEU A 16 9.70 -11.36 16.96
N ARG A 17 9.05 -12.53 17.11
CA ARG A 17 9.44 -13.78 16.46
C ARG A 17 8.23 -14.34 15.73
N THR A 18 8.44 -14.79 14.50
CA THR A 18 7.41 -15.41 13.67
C THR A 18 8.03 -16.46 12.74
N PHE A 19 7.19 -17.23 12.05
CA PHE A 19 7.60 -18.16 11.02
C PHE A 19 7.22 -17.64 9.64
N MET A 20 8.18 -17.61 8.72
CA MET A 20 7.90 -17.48 7.30
C MET A 20 7.61 -18.87 6.72
N TYR A 21 6.44 -19.06 6.13
CA TYR A 21 6.04 -20.37 5.61
C TYR A 21 6.59 -20.66 4.21
N PRO A 22 6.64 -21.94 3.79
CA PRO A 22 7.34 -22.37 2.57
C PRO A 22 6.99 -21.59 1.30
N HIS A 23 5.71 -21.36 1.02
CA HIS A 23 5.30 -20.56 -0.15
C HIS A 23 5.80 -19.12 -0.05
N THR A 24 5.70 -18.51 1.12
CA THR A 24 6.16 -17.14 1.37
C THR A 24 7.68 -17.02 1.24
N ILE A 25 8.45 -17.99 1.73
CA ILE A 25 9.91 -18.02 1.55
C ILE A 25 10.26 -18.00 0.07
N LYS A 26 9.60 -18.84 -0.73
CA LYS A 26 9.84 -18.93 -2.17
C LYS A 26 9.50 -17.61 -2.89
N VAL A 27 8.37 -17.00 -2.54
CA VAL A 27 7.93 -15.70 -3.06
C VAL A 27 8.88 -14.57 -2.67
N TYR A 28 9.24 -14.47 -1.39
CA TYR A 28 10.12 -13.43 -0.87
C TYR A 28 11.52 -13.55 -1.48
N ASN A 29 12.07 -14.76 -1.58
CA ASN A 29 13.36 -15.01 -2.23
C ASN A 29 13.32 -14.67 -3.73
N PHE A 30 12.22 -14.99 -4.43
CA PHE A 30 12.04 -14.60 -5.82
C PHE A 30 12.05 -13.07 -5.99
N LEU A 31 11.25 -12.35 -5.20
CA LEU A 31 11.18 -10.88 -5.26
C LEU A 31 12.48 -10.22 -4.81
N SER A 32 13.24 -10.83 -3.90
CA SER A 32 14.53 -10.32 -3.46
C SER A 32 15.57 -10.26 -4.59
N LYS A 33 15.47 -11.12 -5.61
CA LYS A 33 16.28 -11.05 -6.84
C LYS A 33 16.04 -9.76 -7.65
N TYR A 34 14.94 -9.07 -7.39
CA TYR A 34 14.54 -7.80 -8.00
C TYR A 34 14.61 -6.62 -7.01
N ASN A 35 15.47 -6.72 -5.99
CA ASN A 35 15.72 -5.68 -4.98
C ASN A 35 14.52 -5.31 -4.07
N TYR A 36 13.46 -6.13 -4.04
CA TYR A 36 12.31 -5.84 -3.18
C TYR A 36 12.63 -5.91 -1.69
N SER A 37 13.56 -6.76 -1.26
CA SER A 37 14.00 -6.79 0.14
C SER A 37 14.55 -5.43 0.57
N SER A 38 15.45 -4.84 -0.24
CA SER A 38 15.98 -3.48 0.01
C SER A 38 14.86 -2.42 -0.04
N LYS A 39 13.95 -2.53 -1.03
CA LYS A 39 12.80 -1.61 -1.14
C LYS A 39 11.92 -1.62 0.11
N PHE A 40 11.58 -2.79 0.67
CA PHE A 40 10.74 -2.87 1.86
C PHE A 40 11.41 -2.26 3.09
N HIS A 41 12.72 -2.44 3.26
CA HIS A 41 13.47 -1.89 4.40
C HIS A 41 13.75 -0.39 4.28
N SER A 42 13.72 0.17 3.07
CA SER A 42 13.98 1.60 2.83
C SER A 42 12.70 2.43 2.72
N THR A 43 11.61 1.86 2.21
CA THR A 43 10.36 2.59 1.99
C THR A 43 9.64 2.80 3.31
N LYS A 44 9.44 4.07 3.71
CA LYS A 44 8.67 4.40 4.91
C LYS A 44 7.19 4.15 4.71
N GLN A 45 6.53 3.58 5.72
CA GLN A 45 5.11 3.25 5.67
C GLN A 45 4.26 4.52 5.51
N LEU A 46 4.54 5.53 6.33
CA LEU A 46 3.87 6.83 6.35
C LEU A 46 4.28 7.78 5.20
N GLY A 47 5.20 7.34 4.33
CA GLY A 47 5.57 8.07 3.11
C GLY A 47 5.97 9.52 3.38
N ALA A 48 5.23 10.47 2.80
CA ALA A 48 5.50 11.90 2.91
C ALA A 48 5.40 12.44 4.35
N LEU A 49 4.64 11.80 5.24
CA LEU A 49 4.46 12.29 6.61
C LEU A 49 5.76 12.21 7.42
N GLN A 50 6.71 11.37 7.01
CA GLN A 50 8.04 11.28 7.67
C GLN A 50 8.80 12.61 7.70
N TYR A 51 8.52 13.52 6.75
CA TYR A 51 9.19 14.82 6.68
C TYR A 51 8.65 15.82 7.73
N LEU A 52 7.44 15.57 8.25
CA LEU A 52 6.82 16.33 9.34
C LEU A 52 7.05 15.64 10.68
N LEU A 53 6.82 14.33 10.73
CA LEU A 53 6.87 13.51 11.93
C LEU A 53 8.23 12.82 12.05
N LYS A 54 9.12 13.43 12.85
CA LYS A 54 10.49 12.91 13.06
C LYS A 54 10.55 11.54 13.72
N GLY A 55 9.46 11.05 14.29
CA GLY A 55 9.36 9.68 14.80
C GLY A 55 8.92 8.67 13.74
N ALA A 56 8.30 9.11 12.65
CA ALA A 56 7.64 8.28 11.65
C ALA A 56 8.64 7.60 10.69
N HIS A 57 9.44 6.67 11.23
CA HIS A 57 10.53 6.03 10.51
C HIS A 57 10.30 4.54 10.24
N HIS A 58 9.16 4.00 10.66
CA HIS A 58 8.87 2.60 10.40
C HIS A 58 8.66 2.35 8.90
N THR A 59 9.07 1.16 8.50
CA THR A 59 9.27 0.73 7.14
C THR A 59 8.14 -0.18 6.69
N ARG A 60 7.98 -0.32 5.38
CA ARG A 60 7.07 -1.32 4.80
C ARG A 60 7.46 -2.74 5.25
N TYR A 61 8.75 -3.01 5.48
CA TYR A 61 9.19 -4.29 6.03
C TYR A 61 8.64 -4.54 7.44
N GLU A 62 8.69 -3.56 8.35
CA GLU A 62 8.12 -3.70 9.69
C GLU A 62 6.61 -3.96 9.65
N TYR A 63 5.90 -3.29 8.73
CA TYR A 63 4.49 -3.54 8.46
C TYR A 63 4.22 -4.98 7.98
N ILE A 64 5.00 -5.47 7.00
CA ILE A 64 4.92 -6.85 6.50
C ILE A 64 5.24 -7.86 7.63
N PHE A 65 6.28 -7.61 8.41
CA PHE A 65 6.72 -8.50 9.48
C PHE A 65 5.67 -8.62 10.58
N LEU A 66 5.02 -7.51 10.95
CA LEU A 66 3.92 -7.52 11.91
C LEU A 66 2.72 -8.32 11.39
N GLN A 67 2.36 -8.16 10.10
CA GLN A 67 1.31 -8.98 9.49
C GLN A 67 1.65 -10.46 9.53
N TRP A 68 2.89 -10.85 9.19
CA TRP A 68 3.34 -12.24 9.30
C TRP A 68 3.25 -12.77 10.73
N THR A 69 3.60 -11.93 11.72
CA THR A 69 3.49 -12.27 13.14
C THR A 69 2.03 -12.51 13.53
N LEU A 70 1.12 -11.62 13.17
CA LEU A 70 -0.32 -11.79 13.44
C LEU A 70 -0.88 -13.03 12.74
N ILE A 71 -0.52 -13.27 11.47
CA ILE A 71 -0.95 -14.47 10.73
C ILE A 71 -0.50 -15.76 11.44
N ASP A 72 0.77 -15.82 11.86
CA ASP A 72 1.31 -16.99 12.56
C ASP A 72 0.62 -17.19 13.92
N GLN A 73 0.39 -16.12 14.67
CA GLN A 73 -0.30 -16.19 15.97
C GLN A 73 -1.77 -16.62 15.82
N ILE A 74 -2.49 -16.08 14.83
CA ILE A 74 -3.88 -16.49 14.55
C ILE A 74 -3.92 -17.96 14.10
N LYS A 75 -3.00 -18.39 13.24
CA LYS A 75 -2.92 -19.78 12.78
C LYS A 75 -2.72 -20.77 13.95
N ASN A 76 -1.90 -20.40 14.92
CA ASN A 76 -1.55 -21.27 16.05
C ASN A 76 -2.57 -21.23 17.20
N ASN A 77 -3.18 -20.06 17.45
CA ASN A 77 -4.03 -19.84 18.62
C ASN A 77 -5.54 -19.79 18.32
N ALA A 78 -5.95 -19.42 17.10
CA ALA A 78 -7.37 -19.25 16.71
C ALA A 78 -7.84 -20.38 15.77
N LYS A 79 -7.93 -21.60 16.31
CA LYS A 79 -8.12 -22.85 15.53
C LYS A 79 -9.38 -22.87 14.65
N GLY A 80 -10.44 -22.15 15.00
CA GLY A 80 -11.71 -22.20 14.26
C GLY A 80 -11.76 -21.33 12.99
N ILE A 81 -10.74 -20.51 12.70
CA ILE A 81 -10.68 -19.73 11.44
C ILE A 81 -10.36 -20.64 10.24
N GLY A 82 -9.63 -21.74 10.48
CA GLY A 82 -9.22 -22.69 9.46
C GLY A 82 -7.97 -22.27 8.68
N LEU A 83 -7.08 -21.44 9.27
CA LEU A 83 -5.84 -21.03 8.61
C LEU A 83 -4.84 -22.19 8.35
N ASN A 84 -5.03 -23.33 9.02
CA ASN A 84 -4.30 -24.59 8.80
C ASN A 84 -4.98 -25.54 7.80
N SER A 85 -6.16 -25.18 7.29
CA SER A 85 -6.94 -26.10 6.46
C SER A 85 -6.34 -26.29 5.08
N ASN A 86 -6.51 -27.49 4.53
CA ASN A 86 -6.27 -27.73 3.11
C ASN A 86 -7.36 -27.04 2.30
N ILE A 87 -6.97 -26.29 1.28
CA ILE A 87 -7.92 -25.63 0.40
C ILE A 87 -8.32 -26.61 -0.70
N ASN A 88 -9.51 -27.18 -0.59
CA ASN A 88 -10.03 -28.21 -1.52
C ASN A 88 -10.26 -27.69 -2.95
N ASN A 89 -10.31 -26.36 -3.16
CA ASN A 89 -10.43 -25.75 -4.49
C ASN A 89 -9.64 -24.44 -4.54
N CYS A 90 -8.37 -24.54 -4.93
CA CYS A 90 -7.42 -23.43 -5.00
C CYS A 90 -6.99 -23.21 -6.46
N GLU A 91 -7.95 -23.17 -7.39
CA GLU A 91 -7.65 -23.11 -8.83
C GLU A 91 -6.66 -21.97 -9.15
N GLY A 92 -5.51 -22.36 -9.71
CA GLY A 92 -4.43 -21.43 -10.07
C GLY A 92 -3.64 -20.84 -8.89
N LEU A 93 -3.91 -21.25 -7.65
CA LEU A 93 -3.18 -20.86 -6.43
C LEU A 93 -2.37 -22.03 -5.86
N LYS A 94 -1.69 -22.77 -6.75
CA LYS A 94 -0.69 -23.76 -6.39
C LYS A 94 0.58 -23.48 -7.18
N LEU A 95 1.72 -23.55 -6.50
CA LEU A 95 3.01 -23.62 -7.18
C LEU A 95 3.23 -25.08 -7.60
N GLU A 96 3.22 -25.35 -8.91
CA GLU A 96 3.55 -26.66 -9.51
C GLU A 96 4.89 -27.23 -9.03
N SER A 97 5.86 -26.37 -8.74
CA SER A 97 7.15 -26.75 -8.18
C SER A 97 7.13 -26.92 -6.64
N MET A 98 5.96 -27.06 -6.05
CA MET A 98 5.74 -27.47 -4.65
C MET A 98 4.71 -28.60 -4.60
N ASP A 99 5.00 -29.63 -3.80
CA ASP A 99 4.15 -30.80 -3.70
C ASP A 99 2.80 -30.47 -3.04
N GLU A 100 2.83 -29.62 -2.01
CA GLU A 100 1.70 -29.24 -1.19
C GLU A 100 0.98 -27.99 -1.74
N THR A 101 -0.34 -27.99 -1.62
CA THR A 101 -1.16 -26.79 -1.86
C THR A 101 -0.95 -25.81 -0.70
N PRO A 102 -0.85 -24.50 -0.97
CA PRO A 102 -0.70 -23.53 0.11
C PRO A 102 -1.91 -23.57 1.04
N THR A 103 -1.64 -23.52 2.34
CA THR A 103 -2.65 -23.23 3.36
C THR A 103 -3.12 -21.77 3.26
N PRO A 104 -4.29 -21.42 3.82
CA PRO A 104 -4.72 -20.02 3.85
C PRO A 104 -3.71 -19.11 4.54
N ALA A 105 -3.05 -19.56 5.63
CA ALA A 105 -2.00 -18.78 6.28
C ALA A 105 -0.85 -18.42 5.33
N GLU A 106 -0.45 -19.35 4.45
CA GLU A 106 0.59 -19.12 3.45
C GLU A 106 0.15 -18.13 2.38
N LEU A 107 -1.10 -18.22 1.92
CA LEU A 107 -1.66 -17.25 0.98
C LEU A 107 -1.66 -15.84 1.59
N LEU A 108 -2.07 -15.71 2.86
CA LEU A 108 -2.08 -14.41 3.54
C LEU A 108 -0.67 -13.84 3.73
N GLN A 109 0.32 -14.68 4.06
CA GLN A 109 1.71 -14.22 4.17
C GLN A 109 2.30 -13.80 2.81
N CYS A 110 1.97 -14.50 1.72
CA CYS A 110 2.32 -14.08 0.37
C CYS A 110 1.65 -12.74 0.02
N LEU A 111 0.38 -12.58 0.39
CA LEU A 111 -0.39 -11.37 0.15
C LEU A 111 0.16 -10.16 0.93
N ALA A 112 0.66 -10.36 2.15
CA ALA A 112 1.39 -9.35 2.92
C ALA A 112 2.56 -8.76 2.14
N VAL A 113 3.30 -9.58 1.40
CA VAL A 113 4.36 -9.10 0.51
C VAL A 113 3.79 -8.40 -0.72
N LEU A 114 2.84 -9.05 -1.41
CA LEU A 114 2.33 -8.60 -2.71
C LEU A 114 1.66 -7.23 -2.66
N THR A 115 0.86 -6.99 -1.62
CA THR A 115 0.20 -5.71 -1.44
C THR A 115 1.16 -4.56 -1.13
N ASN A 116 2.44 -4.84 -0.86
CA ASN A 116 3.45 -3.82 -0.58
C ASN A 116 4.39 -3.52 -1.77
N ILE A 117 4.42 -4.35 -2.83
CA ILE A 117 5.45 -4.22 -3.89
C ILE A 117 5.25 -3.02 -4.81
N GLY A 118 4.00 -2.63 -5.02
CA GLY A 118 3.62 -1.60 -5.99
C GLY A 118 3.54 -0.18 -5.43
N HIS A 119 3.77 0.00 -4.12
CA HIS A 119 3.82 1.34 -3.53
C HIS A 119 5.07 2.09 -3.99
N PHE A 120 4.90 3.39 -4.18
CA PHE A 120 5.99 4.34 -4.33
C PHE A 120 6.50 4.79 -2.95
N PRO A 121 7.77 5.21 -2.85
CA PRO A 121 8.19 6.21 -1.88
C PRO A 121 7.23 7.40 -1.83
N ASP A 122 7.15 8.06 -0.68
CA ASP A 122 6.18 9.13 -0.38
C ASP A 122 4.69 8.71 -0.50
N THR A 123 4.42 7.42 -0.78
CA THR A 123 3.12 6.73 -0.76
C THR A 123 1.99 7.50 -1.45
N PHE A 124 1.01 8.00 -0.70
CA PHE A 124 -0.19 8.63 -1.25
C PHE A 124 0.12 9.93 -2.00
N ALA A 125 1.17 10.66 -1.62
CA ALA A 125 1.63 11.84 -2.35
C ALA A 125 1.96 11.48 -3.81
N THR A 126 2.78 10.45 -3.99
CA THR A 126 3.21 9.97 -5.31
C THR A 126 2.06 9.29 -6.05
N SER A 127 1.23 8.49 -5.36
CA SER A 127 0.07 7.84 -5.97
C SER A 127 -0.96 8.83 -6.52
N LYS A 128 -1.20 9.94 -5.80
CA LYS A 128 -2.11 11.02 -6.24
C LYS A 128 -1.60 11.67 -7.54
N LEU A 129 -0.31 12.02 -7.61
CA LEU A 129 0.31 12.53 -8.84
C LEU A 129 0.28 11.48 -9.97
N TRP A 130 0.61 10.22 -9.66
CA TRP A 130 0.63 9.13 -10.64
C TRP A 130 -0.76 8.92 -11.25
N MET A 131 -1.82 8.94 -10.44
CA MET A 131 -3.21 8.87 -10.90
C MET A 131 -3.55 10.00 -11.87
N HIS A 132 -3.22 11.25 -11.50
CA HIS A 132 -3.40 12.41 -12.38
C HIS A 132 -2.70 12.22 -13.73
N MET A 133 -1.43 11.79 -13.70
CA MET A 133 -0.66 11.53 -14.93
C MET A 133 -1.31 10.46 -15.81
N ILE A 134 -1.88 9.41 -15.22
CA ILE A 134 -2.60 8.36 -15.94
C ILE A 134 -3.91 8.89 -16.52
N GLN A 135 -4.73 9.57 -15.72
CA GLN A 135 -6.02 10.11 -16.13
C GLN A 135 -5.86 11.06 -17.34
N LYS A 136 -4.94 12.01 -17.24
CA LYS A 136 -4.61 12.99 -18.29
C LYS A 136 -3.75 12.40 -19.41
N ASN A 137 -3.33 11.14 -19.28
CA ASN A 137 -2.43 10.45 -20.22
C ASN A 137 -1.16 11.26 -20.52
N ILE A 138 -0.57 11.87 -19.50
CA ILE A 138 0.61 12.73 -19.61
C ILE A 138 1.72 11.95 -20.30
N ARG A 139 2.24 12.51 -21.40
CA ARG A 139 3.28 11.88 -22.23
C ARG A 139 2.95 10.44 -22.65
N GLU A 140 1.67 10.10 -22.81
CA GLU A 140 1.18 8.77 -23.19
C GLU A 140 1.35 7.67 -22.11
N LEU A 141 1.48 8.06 -20.84
CA LEU A 141 1.63 7.14 -19.70
C LEU A 141 0.55 6.05 -19.65
N LYS A 142 -0.74 6.41 -19.75
CA LYS A 142 -1.85 5.45 -19.70
C LYS A 142 -1.75 4.45 -20.85
N THR A 143 -1.35 4.91 -22.03
CA THR A 143 -1.09 4.03 -23.18
C THR A 143 0.03 3.03 -22.87
N GLY A 144 1.14 3.49 -22.30
CA GLY A 144 2.27 2.64 -21.91
C GLY A 144 1.90 1.59 -20.86
N ILE A 145 1.17 2.00 -19.81
CA ILE A 145 0.69 1.09 -18.77
C ILE A 145 -0.24 0.03 -19.38
N LYS A 146 -1.26 0.44 -20.14
CA LYS A 146 -2.21 -0.51 -20.76
C LYS A 146 -1.51 -1.52 -21.67
N LYS A 147 -0.49 -1.12 -22.44
CA LYS A 147 0.30 -2.05 -23.27
C LYS A 147 0.96 -3.15 -22.43
N GLY A 148 1.40 -2.85 -21.21
CA GLY A 148 2.06 -3.81 -20.31
C GLY A 148 1.15 -4.67 -19.45
N LEU A 149 -0.16 -4.39 -19.43
CA LEU A 149 -1.17 -5.12 -18.66
C LEU A 149 -1.94 -6.13 -19.55
N LEU A 150 -2.41 -7.22 -18.91
CA LEU A 150 -3.35 -8.18 -19.51
C LEU A 150 -4.77 -7.59 -19.61
N LYS A 151 -5.66 -8.26 -20.36
CA LYS A 151 -7.01 -7.74 -20.64
C LYS A 151 -7.82 -7.47 -19.36
N ASN A 152 -7.86 -8.41 -18.43
CA ASN A 152 -8.55 -8.27 -17.14
C ASN A 152 -7.91 -7.19 -16.26
N GLU A 153 -6.58 -7.08 -16.27
CA GLU A 153 -5.85 -6.04 -15.52
C GLU A 153 -6.11 -4.63 -16.06
N ARG A 154 -6.33 -4.49 -17.38
CA ARG A 154 -6.74 -3.22 -17.99
C ARG A 154 -8.14 -2.79 -17.55
N VAL A 155 -9.05 -3.74 -17.35
CA VAL A 155 -10.41 -3.46 -16.83
C VAL A 155 -10.31 -2.91 -15.42
N LEU A 156 -9.51 -3.54 -14.55
CA LEU A 156 -9.26 -3.05 -13.18
C LEU A 156 -8.64 -1.64 -13.18
N LEU A 157 -7.67 -1.38 -14.06
CA LEU A 157 -7.11 -0.03 -14.22
C LEU A 157 -8.18 0.98 -14.63
N ASP A 158 -9.06 0.62 -15.56
CA ASP A 158 -10.13 1.50 -16.03
C ASP A 158 -11.17 1.81 -14.93
N GLU A 159 -11.48 0.83 -14.07
CA GLU A 159 -12.33 1.02 -12.89
C GLU A 159 -11.67 1.93 -11.85
N ILE A 160 -10.41 1.69 -11.53
CA ILE A 160 -9.61 2.53 -10.62
C ILE A 160 -9.53 3.98 -11.13
N ILE A 161 -9.30 4.18 -12.44
CA ILE A 161 -9.29 5.51 -13.07
C ILE A 161 -10.67 6.17 -12.97
N LYS A 162 -11.74 5.43 -13.29
CA LYS A 162 -13.12 5.91 -13.28
C LYS A 162 -13.58 6.35 -11.89
N ASN A 163 -13.07 5.71 -10.85
CA ASN A 163 -13.39 6.03 -9.46
C ASN A 163 -12.38 6.99 -8.82
N ASN A 164 -11.36 7.45 -9.57
CA ASN A 164 -10.20 8.19 -9.04
C ASN A 164 -9.57 7.54 -7.79
N ASN A 165 -9.50 6.22 -7.75
CA ASN A 165 -9.05 5.49 -6.57
C ASN A 165 -7.52 5.39 -6.50
N TYR A 166 -6.85 6.50 -6.17
CA TYR A 166 -5.40 6.53 -6.08
C TYR A 166 -4.83 5.70 -4.91
N TYR A 167 -5.67 5.31 -3.94
CA TYR A 167 -5.27 4.38 -2.88
C TYR A 167 -4.92 3.00 -3.43
N GLU A 168 -5.60 2.54 -4.49
CA GLU A 168 -5.46 1.20 -5.06
C GLU A 168 -4.52 1.11 -6.27
N ILE A 169 -4.00 2.24 -6.77
CA ILE A 169 -3.14 2.24 -7.97
C ILE A 169 -1.85 1.41 -7.79
N HIS A 170 -1.42 1.22 -6.54
CA HIS A 170 -0.28 0.37 -6.19
C HIS A 170 -0.50 -1.10 -6.61
N PHE A 171 -1.74 -1.60 -6.63
CA PHE A 171 -2.01 -2.95 -7.13
C PHE A 171 -1.77 -3.06 -8.64
N ILE A 172 -2.13 -2.04 -9.41
CA ILE A 172 -1.81 -1.99 -10.84
C ILE A 172 -0.30 -1.93 -11.07
N ASN A 173 0.41 -1.13 -10.28
CA ASN A 173 1.87 -1.07 -10.34
C ASN A 173 2.51 -2.45 -10.04
N ALA A 174 1.96 -3.18 -9.06
CA ALA A 174 2.38 -4.53 -8.73
C ALA A 174 2.15 -5.51 -9.90
N LEU A 175 0.94 -5.54 -10.47
CA LEU A 175 0.59 -6.40 -11.62
C LEU A 175 1.47 -6.10 -12.84
N PHE A 176 1.71 -4.82 -13.12
CA PHE A 176 2.59 -4.38 -14.20
C PHE A 176 4.02 -4.90 -14.01
N SER A 177 4.57 -4.70 -12.81
CA SER A 177 5.95 -5.08 -12.46
C SER A 177 6.14 -6.59 -12.52
N LEU A 178 5.22 -7.37 -11.92
CA LEU A 178 5.24 -8.84 -11.96
C LEU A 178 5.28 -9.38 -13.38
N GLY A 179 4.56 -8.75 -14.31
CA GLY A 179 4.56 -9.14 -15.73
C GLY A 179 5.93 -9.03 -16.43
N ARG A 180 6.92 -8.38 -15.81
CA ARG A 180 8.26 -8.16 -16.39
C ARG A 180 9.34 -9.08 -15.85
N TYR A 181 9.04 -9.86 -14.80
CA TYR A 181 10.02 -10.73 -14.14
C TYR A 181 10.15 -12.13 -14.77
N GLY A 182 9.48 -12.39 -15.89
CA GLY A 182 9.34 -13.72 -16.49
C GLY A 182 10.57 -14.26 -17.24
N ARG A 183 11.75 -13.66 -17.09
CA ARG A 183 12.95 -14.06 -17.85
C ARG A 183 13.82 -15.11 -17.17
N ALA A 184 13.62 -15.40 -15.88
CA ALA A 184 14.37 -16.43 -15.15
C ALA A 184 13.66 -17.78 -15.19
N GLU A 185 14.42 -18.87 -15.11
CA GLU A 185 13.88 -20.23 -15.01
C GLU A 185 12.99 -20.38 -13.77
N GLY A 186 11.83 -21.03 -13.92
CA GLY A 186 10.80 -21.15 -12.87
C GLY A 186 10.08 -19.84 -12.50
N ALA A 187 10.45 -18.69 -13.08
CA ALA A 187 9.81 -17.41 -12.78
C ALA A 187 8.36 -17.34 -13.26
N SER A 188 8.06 -17.97 -14.41
CA SER A 188 6.72 -17.89 -15.01
C SER A 188 5.62 -18.45 -14.09
N GLU A 189 5.90 -19.57 -13.42
CA GLU A 189 4.98 -20.21 -12.48
C GLU A 189 4.75 -19.33 -11.25
N ILE A 190 5.82 -18.80 -10.65
CA ILE A 190 5.73 -17.90 -9.49
C ILE A 190 4.97 -16.63 -9.87
N ILE A 191 5.24 -16.03 -11.03
CA ILE A 191 4.55 -14.82 -11.50
C ILE A 191 3.06 -15.08 -11.71
N ASP A 192 2.71 -16.21 -12.32
CA ASP A 192 1.31 -16.58 -12.53
C ASP A 192 0.57 -16.76 -11.19
N PHE A 193 1.17 -17.49 -10.25
CA PHE A 193 0.66 -17.62 -8.88
C PHE A 193 0.45 -16.26 -8.20
N LEU A 194 1.45 -15.38 -8.23
CA LEU A 194 1.40 -14.07 -7.59
C LEU A 194 0.34 -13.16 -8.21
N LYS A 195 0.24 -13.13 -9.53
CA LYS A 195 -0.76 -12.32 -10.24
C LYS A 195 -2.17 -12.85 -9.96
N LYS A 196 -2.39 -14.17 -9.99
CA LYS A 196 -3.67 -14.78 -9.67
C LYS A 196 -4.08 -14.53 -8.22
N LEU A 197 -3.16 -14.62 -7.27
CA LEU A 197 -3.41 -14.32 -5.86
C LEU A 197 -3.84 -12.86 -5.68
N LEU A 198 -3.09 -11.93 -6.27
CA LEU A 198 -3.42 -10.51 -6.17
C LEU A 198 -4.76 -10.19 -6.83
N LEU A 199 -5.03 -10.73 -8.02
CA LEU A 199 -6.29 -10.52 -8.72
C LEU A 199 -7.49 -11.11 -7.95
N LYS A 200 -7.35 -12.28 -7.33
CA LYS A 200 -8.40 -12.84 -6.47
C LYS A 200 -8.68 -11.94 -5.27
N TYR A 201 -7.64 -11.45 -4.61
CA TYR A 201 -7.80 -10.51 -3.50
C TYR A 201 -8.45 -9.19 -3.91
N MET A 202 -8.05 -8.60 -5.04
CA MET A 202 -8.66 -7.36 -5.54
C MET A 202 -10.14 -7.53 -5.91
N ASN A 203 -10.58 -8.76 -6.19
CA ASN A 203 -11.99 -9.09 -6.48
C ASN A 203 -12.65 -9.81 -5.27
N SER A 204 -12.18 -9.54 -4.04
CA SER A 204 -12.61 -10.24 -2.82
C SER A 204 -14.11 -10.11 -2.52
N ASP A 205 -14.77 -9.10 -3.07
CA ASP A 205 -16.17 -8.81 -2.79
C ASP A 205 -17.12 -9.70 -3.61
N ASN A 206 -16.59 -10.54 -4.48
CA ASN A 206 -17.35 -11.57 -5.17
C ASN A 206 -17.83 -12.65 -4.17
N GLU A 207 -19.14 -12.69 -3.93
CA GLU A 207 -19.80 -13.64 -3.02
C GLU A 207 -19.53 -15.12 -3.33
N SER A 208 -19.15 -15.45 -4.57
CA SER A 208 -18.83 -16.83 -4.97
C SER A 208 -17.41 -17.29 -4.62
N ASP A 209 -16.56 -16.42 -4.10
CA ASP A 209 -15.17 -16.77 -3.76
C ASP A 209 -15.10 -17.57 -2.45
N ASN A 210 -14.65 -18.83 -2.56
CA ASN A 210 -14.44 -19.71 -1.41
C ASN A 210 -13.33 -19.24 -0.46
N LEU A 211 -12.52 -18.26 -0.88
CA LEU A 211 -11.47 -17.64 -0.07
C LEU A 211 -11.92 -16.34 0.63
N LYS A 212 -13.15 -15.86 0.39
CA LYS A 212 -13.67 -14.60 0.93
C LYS A 212 -13.40 -14.40 2.42
N LYS A 213 -13.70 -15.42 3.24
CA LYS A 213 -13.48 -15.35 4.69
C LYS A 213 -12.01 -15.09 5.06
N TYR A 214 -11.05 -15.59 4.29
CA TYR A 214 -9.63 -15.37 4.53
C TYR A 214 -9.19 -13.97 4.09
N TRP A 215 -9.82 -13.41 3.05
CA TRP A 215 -9.62 -12.02 2.66
C TRP A 215 -10.11 -11.06 3.74
N GLU A 216 -11.25 -11.33 4.37
CA GLU A 216 -11.75 -10.53 5.49
C GLU A 216 -10.82 -10.59 6.71
N VAL A 217 -10.34 -11.79 7.06
CA VAL A 217 -9.31 -11.96 8.11
C VAL A 217 -8.06 -11.15 7.77
N TYR A 218 -7.63 -11.16 6.51
CA TYR A 218 -6.46 -10.40 6.09
C TYR A 218 -6.68 -8.88 6.16
N LYS A 219 -7.85 -8.37 5.77
CA LYS A 219 -8.23 -6.95 5.94
C LYS A 219 -8.14 -6.53 7.41
N VAL A 220 -8.60 -7.37 8.34
CA VAL A 220 -8.48 -7.12 9.79
C VAL A 220 -7.01 -7.12 10.24
N ILE A 221 -6.20 -8.07 9.77
CA ILE A 221 -4.77 -8.15 10.09
C ILE A 221 -4.02 -6.90 9.60
N ARG A 222 -4.28 -6.45 8.37
CA ARG A 222 -3.73 -5.18 7.84
C ARG A 222 -4.11 -4.03 8.75
N ARG A 223 -5.40 -3.96 9.14
CA ARG A 223 -5.93 -2.90 9.99
C ARG A 223 -5.27 -2.82 11.36
N ILE A 224 -5.20 -3.94 12.06
CA ILE A 224 -4.48 -4.02 13.34
C ILE A 224 -3.02 -3.58 13.14
N SER A 225 -2.38 -4.04 12.07
CA SER A 225 -0.96 -3.78 11.83
C SER A 225 -0.66 -2.30 11.62
N TYR A 226 -1.44 -1.59 10.80
CA TYR A 226 -1.15 -0.16 10.58
C TYR A 226 -1.60 0.68 11.76
N ILE A 227 -2.72 0.39 12.43
CA ILE A 227 -3.15 1.18 13.59
C ILE A 227 -2.09 1.08 14.70
N LEU A 228 -1.60 -0.13 14.98
CA LEU A 228 -0.54 -0.34 15.98
C LEU A 228 0.75 0.41 15.62
N LEU A 229 1.22 0.30 14.38
CA LEU A 229 2.47 0.93 13.98
C LEU A 229 2.30 2.44 13.88
N ASP A 230 1.31 2.93 13.15
CA ASP A 230 1.11 4.36 12.95
C ASP A 230 0.87 5.08 14.28
N SER A 231 0.07 4.52 15.20
CA SER A 231 -0.16 5.16 16.51
C SER A 231 1.12 5.23 17.36
N ASN A 232 1.98 4.22 17.30
CA ASN A 232 3.25 4.20 18.03
C ASN A 232 4.30 5.17 17.46
N TYR A 233 4.17 5.55 16.18
CA TYR A 233 5.13 6.40 15.49
C TYR A 233 4.60 7.82 15.17
N ALA A 234 3.37 8.13 15.57
CA ALA A 234 2.71 9.41 15.37
C ALA A 234 2.08 9.93 16.68
N PRO A 235 1.83 11.24 16.81
CA PRO A 235 1.30 11.84 18.05
C PRO A 235 -0.22 11.58 18.18
N ILE A 236 -0.60 10.32 18.37
CA ILE A 236 -2.00 9.87 18.46
C ILE A 236 -2.37 9.68 19.93
N PRO A 237 -3.58 10.07 20.37
CA PRO A 237 -3.97 10.03 21.78
C PRO A 237 -4.39 8.64 22.27
N PHE A 238 -3.80 7.57 21.73
CA PHE A 238 -3.98 6.21 22.20
C PHE A 238 -2.76 5.35 21.86
N ASP A 239 -2.51 4.35 22.69
CA ASP A 239 -1.53 3.29 22.46
C ASP A 239 -2.22 1.93 22.42
N LEU A 240 -1.74 1.07 21.55
CA LEU A 240 -2.17 -0.33 21.47
C LEU A 240 -1.05 -1.23 21.95
N ASP A 241 -1.36 -2.09 22.92
CA ASP A 241 -0.43 -3.11 23.40
C ASP A 241 -0.55 -4.38 22.56
N LEU A 242 0.47 -4.63 21.73
CA LEU A 242 0.55 -5.84 20.92
C LEU A 242 0.53 -7.09 21.77
N SER A 243 1.15 -7.10 22.96
CA SER A 243 1.21 -8.29 23.82
C SER A 243 -0.20 -8.69 24.24
N SER A 244 -1.00 -7.72 24.69
CA SER A 244 -2.41 -7.94 25.02
C SER A 244 -3.24 -8.40 23.83
N ILE A 245 -3.00 -7.85 22.62
CA ILE A 245 -3.66 -8.34 21.41
C ILE A 245 -3.29 -9.81 21.18
N LEU A 246 -2.00 -10.13 21.12
CA LEU A 246 -1.51 -11.47 20.79
C LEU A 246 -1.96 -12.53 21.78
N LEU A 247 -1.92 -12.25 23.08
CA LEU A 247 -2.33 -13.19 24.13
C LEU A 247 -3.81 -13.56 24.05
N ASN A 248 -4.65 -12.61 23.63
CA ASN A 248 -6.10 -12.78 23.63
C ASN A 248 -6.68 -13.03 22.22
N LEU A 249 -5.85 -13.12 21.17
CA LEU A 249 -6.29 -13.36 19.79
C LEU A 249 -7.18 -14.59 19.63
N GLY A 250 -6.94 -15.64 20.43
CA GLY A 250 -7.76 -16.85 20.44
C GLY A 250 -9.20 -16.60 20.88
N ASP A 251 -9.39 -15.72 21.86
CA ASP A 251 -10.70 -15.35 22.41
C ASP A 251 -11.47 -14.39 21.50
N TYR A 252 -10.76 -13.66 20.62
CA TYR A 252 -11.34 -12.73 19.67
C TYR A 252 -11.65 -13.34 18.29
N GLN A 253 -11.66 -14.67 18.17
CA GLN A 253 -11.87 -15.32 16.87
C GLN A 253 -13.17 -14.88 16.17
N GLU A 254 -14.30 -14.88 16.89
CA GLU A 254 -15.57 -14.40 16.36
C GLU A 254 -15.55 -12.89 16.08
N ALA A 255 -14.81 -12.13 16.89
CA ALA A 255 -14.67 -10.69 16.74
C ALA A 255 -13.82 -10.29 15.51
N ILE A 256 -12.87 -11.15 15.11
CA ILE A 256 -12.07 -11.01 13.89
C ILE A 256 -12.91 -11.32 12.65
N ILE A 257 -13.84 -12.27 12.74
CA ILE A 257 -14.66 -12.71 11.59
C ILE A 257 -15.94 -11.89 11.44
N SER A 258 -16.58 -11.51 12.55
CA SER A 258 -17.88 -10.82 12.56
C SER A 258 -17.70 -9.31 12.43
N LYS A 259 -18.21 -8.75 11.33
CA LYS A 259 -18.16 -7.30 11.02
C LYS A 259 -18.87 -6.44 12.07
N ASP A 260 -19.94 -6.96 12.68
CA ASP A 260 -20.77 -6.22 13.64
C ASP A 260 -20.34 -6.46 15.11
N SER A 261 -19.11 -6.91 15.35
CA SER A 261 -18.63 -7.10 16.71
C SER A 261 -18.18 -5.77 17.33
N ASN A 262 -18.33 -5.63 18.66
CA ASN A 262 -17.84 -4.47 19.41
C ASN A 262 -16.36 -4.20 19.19
N PHE A 263 -15.57 -5.26 18.93
CA PHE A 263 -14.17 -5.15 18.58
C PHE A 263 -13.98 -4.42 17.24
N GLN A 264 -14.70 -4.83 16.20
CA GLN A 264 -14.63 -4.17 14.88
C GLN A 264 -15.03 -2.71 15.00
N HIS A 265 -16.12 -2.40 15.71
CA HIS A 265 -16.55 -1.02 15.94
C HIS A 265 -15.50 -0.20 16.69
N ALA A 266 -14.87 -0.75 17.74
CA ALA A 266 -13.79 -0.05 18.44
C ALA A 266 -12.60 0.23 17.51
N PHE A 267 -12.21 -0.75 16.69
CA PHE A 267 -11.14 -0.58 15.69
C PHE A 267 -11.50 0.44 14.60
N GLU A 268 -12.76 0.51 14.18
CA GLU A 268 -13.25 1.54 13.25
C GLU A 268 -13.16 2.94 13.84
N GLN A 269 -13.52 3.10 15.13
CA GLN A 269 -13.37 4.38 15.81
C GLN A 269 -11.90 4.78 15.97
N MET A 270 -11.03 3.83 16.35
CA MET A 270 -9.58 4.08 16.42
C MET A 270 -9.00 4.45 15.05
N ASN A 271 -9.43 3.77 13.99
CA ASN A 271 -9.05 4.11 12.63
C ASN A 271 -9.50 5.53 12.27
N SER A 272 -10.74 5.89 12.58
CA SER A 272 -11.27 7.24 12.31
C SER A 272 -10.48 8.32 13.05
N VAL A 273 -10.10 8.08 14.32
CA VAL A 273 -9.22 8.99 15.08
C VAL A 273 -7.84 9.09 14.40
N LEU A 274 -7.26 7.97 13.97
CA LEU A 274 -5.99 7.97 13.25
C LEU A 274 -6.10 8.74 11.93
N GLU A 275 -7.12 8.47 11.12
CA GLU A 275 -7.38 9.16 9.84
C GLU A 275 -7.50 10.67 10.01
N THR A 276 -8.33 11.11 10.94
CA THR A 276 -8.59 12.53 11.18
C THR A 276 -7.40 13.26 11.82
N SER A 277 -6.72 12.62 12.77
CA SER A 277 -5.65 13.26 13.55
C SER A 277 -4.27 13.15 12.90
N LEU A 278 -4.07 12.19 11.99
CA LEU A 278 -2.79 11.95 11.31
C LEU A 278 -2.85 12.30 9.84
N TYR A 279 -3.73 11.62 9.09
CA TYR A 279 -3.70 11.61 7.64
C TYR A 279 -4.38 12.84 7.04
N LEU A 280 -5.47 13.29 7.65
CA LEU A 280 -6.26 14.46 7.25
C LEU A 280 -5.89 15.72 8.03
N GLU A 281 -4.90 15.65 8.93
CA GLU A 281 -4.38 16.85 9.58
C GLU A 281 -3.81 17.80 8.52
N PRO A 282 -4.09 19.12 8.59
CA PRO A 282 -3.73 20.07 7.53
C PRO A 282 -2.26 20.05 7.13
N ASN A 283 -1.30 19.98 8.07
CA ASN A 283 0.12 19.92 7.73
C ASN A 283 0.50 18.58 7.07
N SER A 284 -0.09 17.46 7.48
CA SER A 284 0.08 16.15 6.82
C SER A 284 -0.40 16.17 5.37
N MET A 285 -1.54 16.81 5.11
CA MET A 285 -2.06 16.99 3.75
C MET A 285 -1.14 17.90 2.92
N LEU A 286 -0.74 19.04 3.48
CA LEU A 286 0.16 19.99 2.82
C LEU A 286 1.53 19.37 2.50
N VAL A 287 2.13 18.61 3.41
CA VAL A 287 3.41 17.93 3.13
C VAL A 287 3.26 16.89 2.03
N SER A 288 2.15 16.15 1.98
CA SER A 288 1.84 15.23 0.88
C SER A 288 1.82 15.97 -0.46
N THR A 289 1.12 17.11 -0.54
CA THR A 289 1.07 17.92 -1.77
C THR A 289 2.42 18.52 -2.14
N TYR A 290 3.17 19.03 -1.16
CA TYR A 290 4.54 19.51 -1.36
C TYR A 290 5.45 18.42 -1.95
N ARG A 291 5.39 17.20 -1.41
CA ARG A 291 6.17 16.06 -1.93
C ARG A 291 5.77 15.68 -3.35
N GLY A 292 4.47 15.67 -3.66
CA GLY A 292 4.02 15.46 -5.03
C GLY A 292 4.53 16.55 -5.97
N LEU A 293 4.52 17.83 -5.55
CA LEU A 293 5.02 18.96 -6.36
C LEU A 293 6.50 18.81 -6.68
N ASP A 294 7.27 18.39 -5.68
CA ASP A 294 8.69 18.08 -5.84
C ASP A 294 8.93 17.04 -6.93
N ILE A 295 8.20 15.91 -6.88
CA ILE A 295 8.31 14.83 -7.88
C ILE A 295 7.90 15.35 -9.26
N TYR A 296 6.80 16.11 -9.34
CA TYR A 296 6.32 16.70 -10.58
C TYR A 296 7.31 17.69 -11.19
N ASN A 297 8.01 18.47 -10.36
CA ASN A 297 9.02 19.42 -10.80
C ASN A 297 10.27 18.72 -11.32
N GLU A 298 10.70 17.61 -10.70
CA GLU A 298 11.77 16.78 -11.27
C GLU A 298 11.34 16.17 -12.62
N LEU A 299 10.11 15.69 -12.72
CA LEU A 299 9.56 15.17 -13.97
C LEU A 299 9.53 16.21 -15.10
N LYS A 300 9.28 17.49 -14.79
CA LYS A 300 9.31 18.58 -15.77
C LYS A 300 10.69 18.80 -16.39
N LYS A 301 11.77 18.44 -15.68
CA LYS A 301 13.15 18.55 -16.19
C LYS A 301 13.45 17.49 -17.26
N VAL A 302 12.74 16.36 -17.24
CA VAL A 302 12.84 15.33 -18.28
C VAL A 302 12.36 15.91 -19.61
N PRO A 303 13.14 15.81 -20.70
CA PRO A 303 12.77 16.37 -22.00
C PRO A 303 11.38 15.94 -22.46
N SER A 304 10.60 16.87 -23.01
CA SER A 304 9.22 16.61 -23.48
C SER A 304 9.15 15.61 -24.64
N SER A 305 10.26 15.38 -25.33
CA SER A 305 10.41 14.34 -26.36
C SER A 305 10.38 12.92 -25.81
N VAL A 306 10.65 12.74 -24.50
CA VAL A 306 10.56 11.43 -23.85
C VAL A 306 9.09 11.07 -23.64
N LYS A 307 8.61 10.14 -24.47
CA LYS A 307 7.28 9.52 -24.38
C LYS A 307 7.30 8.38 -23.36
N PHE A 308 6.20 8.21 -22.64
CA PHE A 308 5.96 7.15 -21.65
C PHE A 308 5.06 6.04 -22.23
N ASP A 309 5.05 5.86 -23.55
CA ASP A 309 4.20 4.90 -24.24
C ASP A 309 4.81 3.49 -24.35
N LYS A 310 6.08 3.34 -23.95
CA LYS A 310 6.85 2.09 -24.01
C LYS A 310 6.86 1.37 -22.65
N ILE A 311 6.66 0.06 -22.68
CA ILE A 311 6.68 -0.81 -21.48
C ILE A 311 8.00 -0.66 -20.71
N SER A 312 9.13 -0.56 -21.40
CA SER A 312 10.45 -0.42 -20.77
C SER A 312 10.58 0.85 -19.93
N VAL A 313 10.01 1.97 -20.40
CA VAL A 313 10.04 3.26 -19.71
C VAL A 313 9.18 3.22 -18.45
N ILE A 314 8.01 2.59 -18.53
CA ILE A 314 7.15 2.41 -17.34
C ILE A 314 7.81 1.48 -16.33
N ASN A 315 8.41 0.38 -16.78
CA ASN A 315 9.14 -0.53 -15.90
C ASN A 315 10.29 0.19 -15.18
N GLU A 316 11.00 1.08 -15.88
CA GLU A 316 12.05 1.91 -15.31
C GLU A 316 11.55 2.82 -14.19
N MET A 317 10.34 3.39 -14.30
CA MET A 317 9.73 4.22 -13.24
C MET A 317 9.25 3.40 -12.02
N LEU A 318 8.84 2.14 -12.23
CA LEU A 318 8.20 1.32 -11.19
C LEU A 318 9.14 0.37 -10.45
N GLN A 319 10.22 -0.08 -11.10
CA GLN A 319 11.11 -1.09 -10.54
C GLN A 319 11.87 -0.55 -9.32
N PRO A 320 12.15 -1.38 -8.30
CA PRO A 320 13.00 -0.98 -7.18
C PRO A 320 14.35 -0.42 -7.64
N ASN A 321 14.93 0.51 -6.88
CA ASN A 321 16.28 1.04 -7.15
C ASN A 321 17.28 -0.11 -7.26
N ASN A 322 18.18 0.00 -8.24
CA ASN A 322 19.36 -0.84 -8.36
C ASN A 322 20.63 -0.01 -8.10
N ASP A 323 21.81 -0.58 -8.27
CA ASP A 323 23.07 0.10 -7.98
C ASP A 323 23.33 1.33 -8.88
N ASN A 324 22.71 1.37 -10.07
CA ASN A 324 22.86 2.45 -11.05
C ASN A 324 21.48 2.84 -11.60
N PRO A 325 20.63 3.49 -10.78
CA PRO A 325 19.28 3.82 -11.19
C PRO A 325 19.33 4.92 -12.25
N SER A 326 18.44 4.82 -13.24
CA SER A 326 18.29 5.86 -14.24
C SER A 326 17.61 7.12 -13.67
N GLU A 327 17.68 8.22 -14.40
CA GLU A 327 17.04 9.49 -13.99
C GLU A 327 15.53 9.32 -13.73
N LEU A 328 14.81 8.61 -14.61
CA LEU A 328 13.37 8.35 -14.44
C LEU A 328 13.07 7.45 -13.24
N ASN A 329 13.91 6.46 -12.98
CA ASN A 329 13.77 5.59 -11.80
C ASN A 329 13.93 6.41 -10.52
N VAL A 330 14.97 7.24 -10.45
CA VAL A 330 15.26 8.09 -9.28
C VAL A 330 14.09 9.02 -8.94
N ILE A 331 13.40 9.58 -9.94
CA ILE A 331 12.26 10.49 -9.71
C ILE A 331 11.15 9.83 -8.88
N PHE A 332 10.86 8.55 -9.15
CA PHE A 332 9.73 7.85 -8.51
C PHE A 332 10.13 6.90 -7.39
N GLN A 333 11.39 6.43 -7.34
CA GLN A 333 11.81 5.35 -6.44
C GLN A 333 12.83 5.79 -5.38
N ARG A 334 13.32 7.04 -5.43
CA ARG A 334 14.19 7.56 -4.39
C ARG A 334 13.39 8.27 -3.30
N SER A 335 13.46 7.75 -2.08
CA SER A 335 13.20 8.58 -0.89
C SER A 335 14.28 9.64 -0.80
N LYS A 336 13.91 10.92 -0.75
CA LYS A 336 14.91 11.98 -0.54
C LYS A 336 15.39 11.85 0.91
N ASP A 337 16.69 11.60 1.10
CA ASP A 337 17.33 11.79 2.40
C ASP A 337 17.25 13.29 2.71
N LEU A 338 16.31 13.70 3.55
CA LEU A 338 16.16 15.10 3.91
C LEU A 338 16.43 15.29 5.40
N LEU A 339 17.49 16.05 5.66
CA LEU A 339 17.60 16.92 6.82
C LEU A 339 16.25 17.61 7.01
N PHE A 340 15.61 17.37 8.16
CA PHE A 340 14.29 17.88 8.53
C PHE A 340 13.98 19.24 7.89
N THR A 341 13.21 19.23 6.79
CA THR A 341 12.86 20.47 6.10
C THR A 341 11.86 21.20 6.97
N THR A 342 12.23 22.38 7.47
CA THR A 342 11.24 23.33 7.98
C THR A 342 10.20 23.53 6.88
N PRO A 343 8.89 23.32 7.16
CA PRO A 343 7.86 23.55 6.18
C PRO A 343 8.01 24.93 5.54
N THR A 344 7.80 25.01 4.22
CA THR A 344 7.87 26.28 3.50
C THR A 344 6.62 27.15 3.73
N TRP A 345 5.61 26.61 4.42
CA TRP A 345 4.40 27.29 4.82
C TRP A 345 4.38 27.56 6.32
N ASP A 346 3.56 28.51 6.74
CA ASP A 346 3.34 28.81 8.16
C ASP A 346 2.44 27.74 8.78
N THR A 347 3.02 26.85 9.58
CA THR A 347 2.31 25.75 10.24
C THR A 347 1.33 26.21 11.34
N LYS A 348 1.33 27.51 11.71
CA LYS A 348 0.46 28.06 12.77
C LYS A 348 -0.75 28.81 12.22
N HIS A 349 -0.69 29.29 10.99
CA HIS A 349 -1.76 30.07 10.37
C HIS A 349 -2.29 29.34 9.13
N LEU A 350 -3.10 28.31 9.39
CA LEU A 350 -3.70 27.47 8.37
C LEU A 350 -5.20 27.80 8.25
N LEU A 351 -5.69 27.86 7.01
CA LEU A 351 -7.12 27.86 6.72
C LEU A 351 -7.55 26.43 6.39
N ASP A 352 -8.28 25.81 7.30
CA ASP A 352 -8.88 24.49 7.11
C ASP A 352 -10.39 24.65 6.87
N LEU A 353 -10.88 24.00 5.81
CA LEU A 353 -12.28 23.99 5.41
C LEU A 353 -12.76 22.54 5.34
N THR A 354 -13.44 22.10 6.39
CA THR A 354 -14.05 20.77 6.45
C THR A 354 -15.54 20.85 6.09
N TYR A 355 -15.96 20.02 5.13
CA TYR A 355 -17.37 19.88 4.74
C TYR A 355 -17.97 18.63 5.38
N SER A 356 -18.34 18.73 6.66
CA SER A 356 -19.06 17.68 7.37
C SER A 356 -20.47 17.55 6.80
N GLU A 357 -20.97 16.32 6.62
CA GLU A 357 -22.39 16.02 6.30
C GLU A 357 -22.89 16.48 4.92
N VAL A 358 -22.01 16.92 4.03
CA VAL A 358 -22.38 17.20 2.63
C VAL A 358 -22.25 15.93 1.80
N GLU A 359 -23.32 15.52 1.13
CA GLU A 359 -23.24 14.42 0.16
C GLU A 359 -22.27 14.82 -0.96
N TYR A 360 -21.28 13.97 -1.22
CA TYR A 360 -20.29 14.23 -2.26
C TYR A 360 -20.99 14.40 -3.61
N ASN A 361 -20.93 15.63 -4.12
CA ASN A 361 -21.43 15.97 -5.44
C ASN A 361 -20.23 16.15 -6.39
N PRO A 362 -20.00 15.23 -7.35
CA PRO A 362 -18.87 15.33 -8.28
C PRO A 362 -18.92 16.56 -9.20
N ASN A 363 -20.05 17.28 -9.26
CA ASN A 363 -20.14 18.58 -9.94
C ASN A 363 -19.70 19.76 -9.07
N ALA A 364 -19.68 19.58 -7.75
CA ALA A 364 -19.29 20.61 -6.77
C ALA A 364 -17.91 20.36 -6.15
N PHE A 365 -17.45 19.11 -6.14
CA PHE A 365 -16.16 18.70 -5.61
C PHE A 365 -15.26 18.14 -6.72
N PRO A 366 -13.95 18.40 -6.67
CA PRO A 366 -13.04 18.02 -7.74
C PRO A 366 -12.90 16.49 -7.86
N PHE A 367 -13.07 15.99 -9.08
CA PHE A 367 -12.78 14.57 -9.36
C PHE A 367 -11.28 14.28 -9.33
N ASP A 368 -10.43 15.15 -9.90
CA ASP A 368 -8.97 15.05 -9.88
C ASP A 368 -8.40 16.02 -8.83
N LEU A 369 -8.09 15.48 -7.65
CA LEU A 369 -7.61 16.28 -6.51
C LEU A 369 -6.29 17.00 -6.79
N TRP A 370 -5.38 16.35 -7.52
CA TRP A 370 -4.11 16.96 -7.88
C TRP A 370 -4.33 18.19 -8.77
N GLU A 371 -5.13 18.05 -9.83
CA GLU A 371 -5.44 19.17 -10.73
C GLU A 371 -6.14 20.31 -9.99
N PHE A 372 -7.07 19.99 -9.09
CA PHE A 372 -7.73 20.99 -8.25
C PHE A 372 -6.75 21.77 -7.37
N GLU A 373 -5.84 21.08 -6.69
CA GLU A 373 -4.81 21.73 -5.86
C GLU A 373 -3.95 22.68 -6.71
N GLN A 374 -3.50 22.23 -7.89
CA GLN A 374 -2.70 23.07 -8.80
C GLN A 374 -3.46 24.31 -9.27
N ASN A 375 -4.69 24.14 -9.74
CA ASN A 375 -5.51 25.25 -10.25
C ASN A 375 -5.84 26.26 -9.15
N THR A 376 -6.11 25.78 -7.93
CA THR A 376 -6.41 26.63 -6.78
C THR A 376 -5.17 27.41 -6.34
N MET A 377 -4.01 26.75 -6.24
CA MET A 377 -2.73 27.44 -5.99
C MET A 377 -2.44 28.50 -7.05
N GLN A 378 -2.68 28.19 -8.33
CA GLN A 378 -2.45 29.15 -9.41
C GLN A 378 -3.39 30.37 -9.32
N SER A 379 -4.64 30.16 -8.90
CA SER A 379 -5.65 31.23 -8.79
C SER A 379 -5.40 32.17 -7.60
N ILE A 380 -4.91 31.63 -6.47
CA ILE A 380 -4.58 32.40 -5.27
C ILE A 380 -3.18 33.03 -5.38
N GLY A 381 -2.28 32.40 -6.14
CA GLY A 381 -0.90 32.81 -6.35
C GLY A 381 0.05 31.68 -5.97
N TYR A 382 0.66 31.04 -6.97
CA TYR A 382 1.45 29.80 -6.81
C TYR A 382 2.62 29.90 -5.83
N ASN A 383 3.19 31.10 -5.68
CA ASN A 383 4.30 31.35 -4.76
C ASN A 383 3.86 31.82 -3.37
N ASN A 384 2.55 32.03 -3.17
CA ASN A 384 2.01 32.66 -1.96
C ASN A 384 1.33 31.65 -1.02
N CYS A 385 0.75 30.57 -1.55
CA CYS A 385 0.00 29.59 -0.76
C CYS A 385 0.19 28.17 -1.29
N LEU A 386 0.26 27.21 -0.36
CA LEU A 386 0.16 25.78 -0.65
C LEU A 386 -1.27 25.33 -0.36
N VAL A 387 -1.86 24.56 -1.26
CA VAL A 387 -3.24 24.05 -1.14
C VAL A 387 -3.21 22.55 -1.17
N SER A 388 -4.00 21.90 -0.31
CA SER A 388 -4.21 20.46 -0.35
C SER A 388 -5.70 20.15 -0.24
N ALA A 389 -6.12 19.03 -0.83
CA ALA A 389 -7.48 18.53 -0.74
C ALA A 389 -7.48 17.00 -0.55
N ALA A 390 -8.51 16.51 0.12
CA ALA A 390 -8.76 15.09 0.32
C ALA A 390 -10.25 14.81 0.20
N ILE A 391 -10.58 13.61 -0.26
CA ILE A 391 -11.95 13.07 -0.22
C ILE A 391 -11.90 11.90 0.74
N LEU A 392 -12.69 11.99 1.81
CA LEU A 392 -12.95 10.87 2.71
C LEU A 392 -13.62 9.75 1.92
N GLN A 393 -12.96 8.60 1.83
CA GLN A 393 -13.62 7.42 1.26
C GLN A 393 -14.53 6.82 2.32
N LYS A 394 -15.82 6.64 1.98
CA LYS A 394 -16.84 6.08 2.89
C LYS A 394 -16.60 4.61 3.25
N GLU A 395 -15.70 3.92 2.54
CA GLU A 395 -15.30 2.54 2.82
C GLU A 395 -13.81 2.49 3.12
N ASN A 396 -13.46 1.77 4.19
CA ASN A 396 -12.14 1.69 4.82
C ASN A 396 -11.04 1.11 3.89
N HIS A 397 -10.55 1.90 2.93
CA HIS A 397 -9.45 1.52 2.03
C HIS A 397 -8.07 2.00 2.47
N LEU A 398 -7.95 2.58 3.68
CA LEU A 398 -6.65 2.94 4.24
C LEU A 398 -5.92 1.70 4.77
N ASN A 399 -5.42 0.89 3.84
CA ASN A 399 -4.05 0.37 3.73
C ASN A 399 -4.02 -0.71 2.67
#